data_AF-A0A9Q3D973-F1
#
_entry.id   AF-A0A9Q3D973-F1
#
_cell.length_a   1.000
_cell.length_b   1.000
_cell.length_c   1.000
_cell.angle_alpha   90.00
_cell.angle_beta   90.00
_cell.angle_gamma   90.00
#
_symmetry.space_group_name_H-M   'P 1'
#
loop_
_entity.id
_entity.type
_entity.pdbx_description
1 polymer ?
#
loop_
_entity_poly.entity_id
_entity_poly.type
_entity_poly.pdbx_seq_one_letter_code
_entity_poly.pdbx_strand_id
1 'polypeptide(L)'
;MLEKGWHPRLPYDNLKKDLVDIYPTASSFKLMLEKARHHANRCMQESFKYVKERWDKIHKPPDFKIGDLALVSTINFNNIKG
;
A
#
# COMPACT_ATOMS: atom_id res chain seq x y z
N MET A 1 -31.35 14.15 -31.62
CA MET A 1 -31.55 14.01 -30.16
C MET A 1 -32.60 12.92 -29.99
N LEU A 2 -32.20 11.67 -29.70
CA LEU A 2 -33.13 10.53 -29.65
C LEU A 2 -33.17 10.02 -28.21
N GLU A 3 -34.33 10.20 -27.56
CA GLU A 3 -34.61 9.64 -26.25
C GLU A 3 -34.46 8.12 -26.31
N LYS A 4 -33.46 7.60 -25.60
CA LYS A 4 -33.26 6.16 -25.45
C LYS A 4 -34.36 5.63 -24.54
N GLY A 5 -35.43 5.14 -25.18
CA GLY A 5 -36.54 4.46 -24.52
C GLY A 5 -36.07 3.33 -23.61
N TRP A 6 -36.78 3.17 -22.50
CA TRP A 6 -36.52 2.18 -21.46
C TRP A 6 -36.55 0.75 -22.03
N HIS A 7 -35.46 0.01 -21.86
CA HIS A 7 -35.33 -1.38 -22.30
C HIS A 7 -35.55 -2.35 -21.12
N PRO A 8 -36.62 -3.16 -21.10
CA PRO A 8 -36.96 -4.03 -19.95
C PRO A 8 -35.97 -5.16 -19.66
N ARG A 9 -34.94 -5.33 -20.49
CA ARG A 9 -33.89 -6.36 -20.38
C ARG A 9 -32.51 -5.78 -20.11
N LEU A 10 -32.42 -4.58 -19.55
CA LEU A 10 -31.17 -4.13 -18.94
C LEU A 10 -30.87 -5.07 -17.75
N PRO A 11 -29.74 -5.80 -17.75
CA PRO A 11 -29.37 -6.61 -16.61
C PRO A 11 -29.08 -5.66 -15.45
N TYR A 12 -30.12 -5.44 -14.63
CA TYR A 12 -30.10 -4.52 -13.49
C TYR A 12 -28.93 -4.83 -12.55
N ASP A 13 -28.53 -6.09 -12.48
CA ASP A 13 -27.39 -6.60 -11.72
C ASP A 13 -26.05 -6.08 -12.24
N ASN A 14 -25.89 -5.87 -13.55
CA ASN A 14 -24.63 -5.36 -14.11
C ASN A 14 -24.42 -3.87 -13.82
N LEU A 15 -25.51 -3.10 -13.72
CA LEU A 15 -25.44 -1.68 -13.38
C LEU A 15 -25.10 -1.47 -11.90
N LYS A 16 -25.44 -2.42 -11.03
CA LYS A 16 -25.23 -2.33 -9.58
C LYS A 16 -23.95 -2.96 -9.06
N LYS A 17 -23.20 -3.66 -9.91
CA LYS A 17 -22.03 -4.46 -9.50
C LYS A 17 -20.94 -3.65 -8.78
N ASP A 18 -20.82 -2.37 -9.13
CA ASP A 18 -19.84 -1.45 -8.54
C ASP A 18 -20.44 -0.44 -7.55
N LEU A 19 -21.77 -0.45 -7.35
CA LEU A 19 -22.41 0.40 -6.35
C LEU A 19 -22.34 -0.25 -4.97
N VAL A 20 -22.01 0.57 -3.97
CA VAL A 20 -22.06 0.18 -2.56
C VAL A 20 -23.53 0.08 -2.16
N ASP A 21 -23.95 -1.13 -1.78
CA ASP A 21 -25.27 -1.34 -1.20
C ASP A 21 -25.31 -0.73 0.20
N ILE A 22 -26.24 0.20 0.44
CA ILE A 22 -26.39 0.92 1.71
C ILE A 22 -26.89 -0.03 2.80
N TYR A 23 -27.56 -1.12 2.43
CA TYR A 23 -28.03 -2.17 3.34
C TYR A 23 -27.43 -3.52 2.97
N PRO A 24 -26.15 -3.74 3.28
CA PRO A 24 -25.44 -4.92 2.80
C PRO A 24 -26.02 -6.20 3.40
N THR A 25 -26.31 -7.16 2.54
CA THR A 25 -26.44 -8.56 2.96
C THR A 25 -25.08 -9.06 3.50
N ALA A 26 -25.08 -10.13 4.30
CA ALA A 26 -23.84 -10.71 4.84
C ALA A 26 -22.80 -11.01 3.74
N SER A 27 -23.27 -11.43 2.55
CA SER A 27 -22.44 -11.69 1.38
C SER A 27 -21.79 -10.43 0.80
N SER A 28 -22.55 -9.33 0.69
CA SER A 28 -21.98 -8.06 0.19
C SER A 28 -21.05 -7.41 1.20
N PHE A 29 -21.33 -7.53 2.50
CA PHE A 29 -20.40 -7.10 3.55
C PHE A 29 -19.07 -7.85 3.47
N LYS A 30 -19.11 -9.18 3.32
CA LYS A 30 -17.89 -9.99 3.13
C LYS A 30 -17.08 -9.51 1.91
N LEU A 31 -17.74 -9.26 0.78
CA LEU A 31 -17.07 -8.77 -0.43
C LEU A 31 -16.41 -7.40 -0.20
N MET A 32 -17.08 -6.48 0.49
CA MET A 32 -16.52 -5.18 0.84
C MET A 32 -15.30 -5.32 1.74
N LEU A 33 -15.37 -6.19 2.75
CA LEU A 33 -14.25 -6.46 3.65
C LEU A 33 -13.04 -7.02 2.91
N GLU A 34 -13.24 -7.99 2.01
CA GLU A 34 -12.15 -8.55 1.20
C GLU A 34 -11.52 -7.47 0.30
N LYS A 35 -12.33 -6.65 -0.38
CA LYS A 35 -11.83 -5.52 -1.18
C LYS A 35 -11.00 -4.54 -0.34
N ALA A 36 -11.47 -4.19 0.85
CA ALA A 36 -10.76 -3.31 1.77
C ALA A 36 -9.43 -3.92 2.25
N ARG A 37 -9.42 -5.23 2.58
CA ARG A 37 -8.19 -5.95 2.97
C ARG A 37 -7.17 -6.00 1.85
N HIS A 38 -7.60 -6.30 0.63
CA HIS A 38 -6.71 -6.29 -0.54
C HIS A 38 -6.12 -4.90 -0.78
N HIS A 39 -6.95 -3.85 -0.69
CA HIS A 39 -6.49 -2.48 -0.85
C HIS A 39 -5.49 -2.08 0.23
N ALA A 40 -5.77 -2.40 1.50
CA ALA A 40 -4.87 -2.12 2.62
C ALA A 40 -3.50 -2.81 2.44
N ASN A 41 -3.50 -4.09 2.06
CA ASN A 41 -2.26 -4.84 1.81
C ASN A 41 -1.45 -4.20 0.67
N ARG A 42 -2.11 -3.81 -0.43
CA ARG A 42 -1.48 -3.10 -1.54
C ARG A 42 -0.84 -1.79 -1.10
N CYS A 43 -1.57 -0.96 -0.33
CA CYS A 43 -1.04 0.30 0.18
C CYS A 43 0.20 0.10 1.08
N MET A 44 0.21 -0.94 1.92
CA MET A 44 1.38 -1.28 2.72
C MET A 44 2.58 -1.62 1.83
N GLN A 45 2.40 -2.50 0.85
CA GLN A 45 3.47 -2.90 -0.08
C GLN A 45 4.02 -1.70 -0.88
N GLU A 46 3.13 -0.85 -1.41
CA GLU A 46 3.51 0.36 -2.13
C GLU A 46 4.29 1.33 -1.22
N SER A 47 3.86 1.51 0.03
CA SER A 47 4.55 2.35 1.02
C SER A 47 5.96 1.84 1.33
N PHE A 48 6.10 0.55 1.61
CA PHE A 48 7.42 -0.06 1.86
C PHE A 48 8.34 0.07 0.65
N LYS A 49 7.82 -0.17 -0.55
CA LYS A 49 8.59 -0.03 -1.79
C LYS A 49 9.05 1.41 -1.99
N TYR A 50 8.16 2.39 -1.80
CA TYR A 50 8.50 3.81 -1.91
C TYR A 50 9.60 4.23 -0.93
N VAL A 51 9.49 3.82 0.33
CA VAL A 51 10.50 4.15 1.36
C VAL A 51 11.84 3.51 1.01
N LYS A 52 11.84 2.25 0.57
CA LYS A 52 13.07 1.55 0.14
C LYS A 52 13.73 2.25 -1.05
N GLU A 53 12.98 2.54 -2.11
CA GLU A 53 13.51 3.22 -3.29
C GLU A 53 14.06 4.62 -2.95
N ARG A 54 13.41 5.34 -2.02
CA ARG A 54 13.89 6.62 -1.52
C ARG A 54 15.19 6.46 -0.74
N TRP A 55 15.28 5.46 0.13
CA TRP A 55 16.48 5.15 0.89
C TRP A 55 17.64 4.81 -0.04
N ASP A 56 17.46 3.89 -0.98
CA ASP A 56 18.50 3.46 -1.92
C ASP A 56 19.00 4.62 -2.81
N LYS A 57 18.15 5.59 -3.14
CA LYS A 57 18.54 6.79 -3.90
C LYS A 57 19.38 7.78 -3.08
N ILE A 58 19.03 7.97 -1.81
CA ILE A 58 19.67 8.98 -0.94
C ILE A 58 20.93 8.40 -0.28
N HIS A 59 20.87 7.13 0.10
CA HIS A 59 21.92 6.45 0.83
C HIS A 59 23.03 6.03 -0.13
N LYS A 60 24.11 6.80 -0.15
CA LYS A 60 25.37 6.35 -0.74
C LYS A 60 26.14 5.60 0.34
N PRO A 61 26.47 4.31 0.15
CA PRO A 61 27.33 3.62 1.08
C PRO A 61 28.67 4.38 1.15
N PRO A 62 29.19 4.64 2.35
CA PRO A 62 30.49 5.27 2.49
C PRO A 62 31.58 4.35 1.91
N ASP A 63 32.45 4.91 1.06
CA ASP A 63 33.63 4.23 0.55
C ASP A 63 34.72 4.30 1.62
N PHE A 64 34.80 3.28 2.48
CA PHE A 64 35.87 3.16 3.47
C PHE A 64 37.02 2.35 2.89
N LYS A 65 38.22 2.91 2.86
CA LYS A 65 39.44 2.19 2.49
C LYS A 65 40.17 1.69 3.73
N ILE A 66 40.91 0.60 3.57
CA ILE A 66 41.76 0.04 4.63
C ILE A 66 42.83 1.08 4.96
N GLY A 67 42.77 1.65 6.18
CA GLY A 67 43.66 2.71 6.64
C GLY A 67 42.99 4.09 6.81
N ASP A 68 41.73 4.26 6.42
CA ASP A 68 41.00 5.51 6.64
C ASP A 68 40.66 5.72 8.13
N LEU A 69 40.88 6.94 8.62
CA LEU A 69 40.56 7.32 9.99
C LEU A 69 39.03 7.53 10.12
N ALA A 70 38.30 6.47 10.46
CA ALA A 70 36.87 6.56 10.70
C ALA A 70 36.57 7.09 12.12
N LEU A 71 35.83 8.20 12.22
CA LEU A 71 35.33 8.69 13.51
C LEU A 71 34.20 7.77 13.99
N VAL A 72 34.53 6.86 14.91
CA VAL A 72 33.52 6.06 15.61
C VAL A 72 32.94 6.90 16.74
N SER A 73 31.67 7.28 16.60
CA SER A 73 30.88 7.90 17.66
C SER A 73 30.75 6.93 18.84
N THR A 74 31.57 7.11 19.87
CA THR A 74 31.61 6.27 21.08
C THR A 74 30.40 6.46 22.00
N ILE A 75 29.55 7.46 21.75
CA ILE A 75 28.43 7.81 22.64
C ILE A 75 27.42 6.67 22.79
N ASN A 76 27.26 5.83 21.75
CA ASN A 76 26.36 4.67 21.75
C ASN A 76 27.06 3.32 22.04
N PHE A 77 28.39 3.29 22.17
CA PHE A 77 29.16 2.06 22.37
C PHE A 77 29.81 1.96 23.76
N ASN A 78 29.49 2.87 24.68
CA ASN A 78 30.00 2.81 26.05
C ASN A 78 29.41 1.67 26.90
N ASN A 79 28.44 0.91 26.38
CA ASN A 79 27.72 -0.11 27.13
C ASN A 79 28.04 -1.57 26.72
N ILE A 80 29.18 -1.82 26.07
CA ILE A 80 29.62 -3.18 25.69
C ILE A 80 30.61 -3.80 26.71
N LYS A 81 30.65 -3.30 27.95
CA LYS A 81 31.34 -4.00 29.06
C LYS A 81 30.35 -4.94 29.74
N GLY A 82 30.24 -6.15 29.20
CA GLY A 82 29.77 -7.35 29.88
C GLY A 82 30.88 -8.40 29.79
#